data_AF-A0A6M1RMQ2-F1
#
_entry.id   AF-A0A6M1RMQ2-F1
#
_cell.length_a   1.000
_cell.length_b   1.000
_cell.length_c   1.000
_cell.angle_alpha   90.00
_cell.angle_beta   90.00
_cell.angle_gamma   90.00
#
_symmetry.space_group_name_H-M   'P 1'
#
loop_
_entity.id
_entity.type
_entity.pdbx_description
1 polymer ?
#
loop_
_entity_poly.entity_id
_entity_poly.type
_entity_poly.pdbx_seq_one_letter_code
_entity_poly.pdbx_strand_id
1 'polypeptide(L)'
;MREFNSYRKVVIDCIILLPLVWAFAVQFLYADAKKHMVFAFIFSFLVVIFNDGFQCVAENIKNRKSAWLLGLFFVLSIIFYFLNGYSSNVVRASAIVFFYFTILPKRTLKIFADNVHYFLFLGAISIGFFSYYQGSVMSLGRHWEMNPIPLSTIAAVLLVSSLAVFFEAESKKKKIMMITSFIFSSNALVLGESRGVMLAMGVAVVLLVCYVLTKNANKIRMRKYISIFILSIVGLLTLNISSIVARYEATKKEVASIESGNLNTSIGFRLQLWHAGAELIKDKPILGYGESHKEEKERLAKEGYISKQAAKHSHYHNQYIDSMVKNGVGGLFSILLLIFLPLLFVWKK
;
A
#
# COMPACT_ATOMS: atom_id res chain seq x y z
N MET A 1 3.21 21.43 39.13
CA MET A 1 2.46 21.98 37.98
C MET A 1 3.17 21.83 36.63
N ARG A 2 4.46 22.18 36.48
CA ARG A 2 5.16 22.05 35.18
C ARG A 2 5.28 20.61 34.67
N GLU A 3 5.58 19.65 35.54
CA GLU A 3 5.64 18.22 35.16
C GLU A 3 4.28 17.66 34.73
N PHE A 4 3.21 18.00 35.46
CA PHE A 4 1.84 17.59 35.11
C PHE A 4 1.42 18.07 33.70
N ASN A 5 1.78 19.30 33.34
CA ASN A 5 1.54 19.82 31.98
C ASN A 5 2.38 19.11 30.91
N SER A 6 3.56 18.61 31.26
CA SER A 6 4.40 17.80 30.36
C SER A 6 3.76 16.43 30.08
N TYR A 7 3.35 15.71 31.14
CA TYR A 7 2.68 14.42 30.99
C TYR A 7 1.38 14.52 30.21
N ARG A 8 0.56 15.53 30.52
CA ARG A 8 -0.68 15.81 29.77
C ARG A 8 -0.42 15.96 28.27
N LYS A 9 0.63 16.69 27.89
CA LYS A 9 0.97 16.93 26.49
C LYS A 9 1.39 15.65 25.77
N VAL A 10 2.19 14.80 26.43
CA VAL A 10 2.58 13.48 25.89
C VAL A 10 1.35 12.59 25.68
N VAL A 11 0.44 12.52 26.66
CA VAL A 11 -0.80 11.73 26.54
C VAL A 11 -1.64 12.20 25.36
N ILE A 12 -1.79 13.51 25.20
CA ILE A 12 -2.51 14.11 24.06
C ILE A 12 -1.87 13.70 22.73
N ASP A 13 -0.55 13.85 22.60
CA ASP A 13 0.16 13.49 21.37
C ASP A 13 0.05 11.98 21.08
N CYS A 14 0.08 11.11 22.10
CA CYS A 14 -0.17 9.68 21.95
C CYS A 14 -1.58 9.38 21.42
N ILE A 15 -2.61 10.09 21.94
CA ILE A 15 -3.98 9.92 21.47
C ILE A 15 -4.11 10.33 20.00
N ILE A 16 -3.53 11.47 19.61
CA ILE A 16 -3.55 11.97 18.22
C ILE A 16 -2.88 10.98 17.26
N LEU A 17 -1.89 10.22 17.73
CA LEU A 17 -1.19 9.19 16.94
C LEU A 17 -1.92 7.85 16.85
N LEU A 18 -3.04 7.65 17.54
CA LEU A 18 -3.78 6.37 17.54
C LEU A 18 -4.11 5.86 16.14
N PRO A 19 -4.57 6.67 15.16
CA PRO A 19 -4.85 6.19 13.81
C PRO A 19 -3.60 5.66 13.10
N LEU A 20 -2.41 6.22 13.39
CA LEU A 20 -1.15 5.67 12.87
C LEU A 20 -0.78 4.38 13.58
N VAL A 21 -0.91 4.28 14.89
CA VAL A 21 -0.70 3.01 15.61
C VAL A 21 -1.64 1.94 15.05
N TRP A 22 -2.89 2.32 14.75
CA TRP A 22 -3.89 1.44 14.19
C TRP A 22 -3.52 0.96 12.78
N ALA A 23 -3.14 1.90 11.92
CA ALA A 23 -2.71 1.62 10.56
C ALA A 23 -1.43 0.78 10.51
N PHE A 24 -0.49 0.97 11.43
CA PHE A 24 0.74 0.18 11.44
C PHE A 24 0.53 -1.21 12.05
N ALA A 25 -0.20 -1.34 13.15
CA ALA A 25 -0.24 -2.59 13.92
C ALA A 25 -1.64 -3.20 14.08
N VAL A 26 -2.62 -2.42 14.54
CA VAL A 26 -3.94 -2.95 14.96
C VAL A 26 -4.74 -3.52 13.80
N GLN A 27 -4.56 -2.99 12.58
CA GLN A 27 -5.29 -3.47 11.40
C GLN A 27 -5.11 -4.96 11.09
N PHE A 28 -4.04 -5.58 11.60
CA PHE A 28 -3.72 -7.00 11.39
C PHE A 28 -4.18 -7.90 12.54
N LEU A 29 -4.82 -7.36 13.58
CA LEU A 29 -5.19 -8.16 14.75
C LEU A 29 -6.53 -8.89 14.57
N TYR A 30 -7.43 -8.38 13.72
CA TYR A 30 -8.74 -8.99 13.47
C TYR A 30 -9.40 -8.46 12.18
N ALA A 31 -10.29 -9.25 11.57
CA ALA A 31 -10.89 -9.01 10.25
C ALA A 31 -11.50 -7.59 10.03
N ASP A 32 -12.21 -7.08 11.02
CA ASP A 32 -12.91 -5.78 10.92
C ASP A 32 -12.09 -4.59 11.42
N ALA A 33 -10.82 -4.78 11.79
CA ALA A 33 -9.99 -3.70 12.36
C ALA A 33 -9.91 -2.47 11.44
N LYS A 34 -9.86 -2.67 10.12
CA LYS A 34 -9.89 -1.58 9.13
C LYS A 34 -11.14 -0.71 9.19
N LYS A 35 -12.30 -1.28 9.56
CA LYS A 35 -13.56 -0.53 9.70
C LYS A 35 -13.57 0.26 11.02
N HIS A 36 -13.11 -0.37 12.10
CA HIS A 36 -13.07 0.21 13.43
C HIS A 36 -12.01 1.32 13.60
N MET A 37 -11.04 1.44 12.68
CA MET A 37 -10.08 2.54 12.64
C MET A 37 -10.74 3.94 12.65
N VAL A 38 -11.97 4.06 12.17
CA VAL A 38 -12.75 5.30 12.19
C VAL A 38 -12.93 5.84 13.63
N PHE A 39 -13.05 4.97 14.63
CA PHE A 39 -13.21 5.38 16.02
C PHE A 39 -11.93 6.03 16.57
N ALA A 40 -10.76 5.46 16.26
CA ALA A 40 -9.47 6.06 16.60
C ALA A 40 -9.30 7.43 15.93
N PHE A 41 -9.76 7.56 14.68
CA PHE A 41 -9.74 8.82 13.94
C PHE A 41 -10.66 9.88 14.57
N ILE A 42 -11.92 9.55 14.86
CA ILE A 42 -12.88 10.47 15.50
C ILE A 42 -12.34 10.93 16.86
N PHE A 43 -11.81 10.00 17.66
CA PHE A 43 -11.26 10.35 18.97
C PHE A 43 -10.05 11.29 18.86
N SER A 44 -9.14 11.03 17.92
CA SER A 44 -8.01 11.92 17.63
C SER A 44 -8.46 13.30 17.17
N PHE A 45 -9.47 13.35 16.28
CA PHE A 45 -10.05 14.58 15.79
C PHE A 45 -10.60 15.44 16.94
N LEU A 46 -11.42 14.85 17.82
CA LEU A 46 -11.98 15.55 18.96
C LEU A 46 -10.86 16.10 19.86
N VAL A 47 -9.84 15.30 20.18
CA VAL A 47 -8.72 15.74 21.03
C VAL A 47 -7.96 16.91 20.40
N VAL A 48 -7.70 16.89 19.08
CA VAL A 48 -7.07 18.03 18.40
C VAL A 48 -7.95 19.27 18.48
N ILE A 49 -9.24 19.15 18.18
CA ILE A 49 -10.15 20.32 18.18
C ILE A 49 -10.27 20.92 19.59
N PHE A 50 -10.37 20.10 20.64
CA PHE A 50 -10.44 20.58 22.02
C PHE A 50 -9.14 21.23 22.51
N ASN A 51 -7.97 20.77 22.05
CA ASN A 51 -6.69 21.20 22.59
C ASN A 51 -5.95 22.23 21.73
N ASP A 52 -6.03 22.11 20.41
CA ASP A 52 -5.28 22.93 19.44
C ASP A 52 -6.22 23.82 18.58
N GLY A 53 -7.54 23.60 18.66
CA GLY A 53 -8.56 24.41 17.99
C GLY A 53 -8.63 24.21 16.46
N PHE A 54 -9.66 24.79 15.84
CA PHE A 54 -9.83 24.76 14.38
C PHE A 54 -8.75 25.55 13.62
N GLN A 55 -8.05 26.48 14.29
CA GLN A 55 -6.96 27.25 13.71
C GLN A 55 -5.81 26.35 13.24
N CYS A 56 -5.48 25.28 14.00
CA CYS A 56 -4.48 24.30 13.62
C CYS A 56 -4.79 23.67 12.24
N VAL A 57 -6.06 23.32 12.00
CA VAL A 57 -6.51 22.72 10.74
C VAL A 57 -6.35 23.72 9.58
N ALA A 58 -6.82 24.96 9.79
CA ALA A 58 -6.71 26.03 8.78
C ALA A 58 -5.25 26.33 8.43
N GLU A 59 -4.37 26.41 9.42
CA GLU A 59 -2.93 26.60 9.21
C GLU A 59 -2.28 25.43 8.46
N ASN A 60 -2.67 24.19 8.76
CA ASN A 60 -2.13 23.02 8.10
C ASN A 60 -2.56 22.97 6.63
N ILE A 61 -3.81 23.29 6.32
CA ILE A 61 -4.30 23.40 4.94
C ILE A 61 -3.54 24.51 4.20
N LYS A 62 -3.43 25.71 4.81
CA LYS A 62 -2.77 26.85 4.17
C LYS A 62 -1.28 26.60 3.90
N ASN A 63 -0.58 25.96 4.83
CA ASN A 63 0.89 25.90 4.79
C ASN A 63 1.48 24.58 4.28
N ARG A 64 0.70 23.49 4.14
CA ARG A 64 1.22 22.18 3.70
C ARG A 64 0.75 21.86 2.27
N LYS A 65 1.68 21.85 1.31
CA LYS A 65 1.37 21.48 -0.09
C LYS A 65 0.75 20.08 -0.22
N SER A 66 1.15 19.15 0.65
CA SER A 66 0.57 17.81 0.71
C SER A 66 -0.90 17.80 1.15
N ALA A 67 -1.36 18.77 1.94
CA ALA A 67 -2.77 18.88 2.29
C ALA A 67 -3.63 19.21 1.05
N TRP A 68 -3.16 20.10 0.17
CA TRP A 68 -3.83 20.42 -1.09
C TRP A 68 -3.87 19.22 -2.04
N LEU A 69 -2.80 18.43 -2.13
CA LEU A 69 -2.78 17.20 -2.91
C LEU A 69 -3.84 16.20 -2.42
N LEU A 70 -3.86 15.94 -1.11
CA LEU A 70 -4.81 15.00 -0.52
C LEU A 70 -6.25 15.53 -0.62
N GLY A 71 -6.45 16.84 -0.50
CA GLY A 71 -7.73 17.50 -0.69
C GLY A 71 -8.23 17.39 -2.13
N LEU A 72 -7.36 17.62 -3.12
CA LEU A 72 -7.69 17.42 -4.53
C LEU A 72 -8.08 15.97 -4.82
N PHE A 73 -7.30 15.00 -4.30
CA PHE A 73 -7.65 13.59 -4.46
C PHE A 73 -9.00 13.24 -3.81
N PHE A 74 -9.28 13.78 -2.62
CA PHE A 74 -10.56 13.59 -1.94
C PHE A 74 -11.73 14.17 -2.76
N VAL A 75 -11.61 15.40 -3.25
CA VAL A 75 -12.63 16.04 -4.10
C VAL A 75 -12.86 15.24 -5.38
N LEU A 76 -11.80 14.82 -6.07
CA LEU A 76 -11.90 13.98 -7.27
C LEU A 76 -12.60 12.66 -6.98
N SER A 77 -12.35 12.04 -5.81
CA SER A 77 -13.03 10.81 -5.41
C SER A 77 -14.54 11.01 -5.22
N ILE A 78 -14.98 12.17 -4.70
CA ILE A 78 -16.39 12.52 -4.55
C ILE A 78 -17.02 12.74 -5.92
N ILE A 79 -16.35 13.48 -6.80
CA ILE A 79 -16.83 13.75 -8.15
C ILE A 79 -17.05 12.42 -8.89
N PHE A 80 -16.07 11.51 -8.88
CA PHE A 80 -16.23 10.21 -9.53
C PHE A 80 -17.25 9.30 -8.83
N TYR A 81 -17.46 9.47 -7.52
CA TYR A 81 -18.52 8.75 -6.82
C TYR A 81 -19.88 9.08 -7.42
N PHE A 82 -20.18 10.37 -7.61
CA PHE A 82 -21.44 10.81 -8.18
C PHE A 82 -21.55 10.61 -9.70
N LEU A 83 -20.46 10.82 -10.45
CA LEU A 83 -20.49 10.68 -11.92
C LEU A 83 -20.51 9.22 -12.38
N ASN A 84 -19.71 8.36 -11.73
CA ASN A 84 -19.35 7.05 -12.26
C ASN A 84 -19.58 5.92 -11.26
N GLY A 85 -20.17 6.19 -10.09
CA GLY A 85 -20.41 5.17 -9.07
C GLY A 85 -19.12 4.62 -8.45
N TYR A 86 -18.09 5.46 -8.28
CA TYR A 86 -16.85 5.07 -7.58
C TYR A 86 -17.14 4.34 -6.26
N SER A 87 -16.26 3.45 -5.83
CA SER A 87 -16.46 2.75 -4.56
C SER A 87 -16.48 3.73 -3.40
N SER A 88 -17.51 3.65 -2.55
CA SER A 88 -17.60 4.39 -1.28
C SER A 88 -16.39 4.15 -0.37
N ASN A 89 -15.68 3.03 -0.54
CA ASN A 89 -14.44 2.76 0.17
C ASN A 89 -13.33 3.75 -0.19
N VAL A 90 -13.24 4.19 -1.44
CA VAL A 90 -12.19 5.14 -1.88
C VAL A 90 -12.50 6.55 -1.38
N VAL A 91 -13.77 6.96 -1.41
CA VAL A 91 -14.21 8.24 -0.81
C VAL A 91 -13.91 8.24 0.68
N ARG A 92 -14.27 7.18 1.41
CA ARG A 92 -14.00 7.08 2.85
C ARG A 92 -12.50 7.07 3.15
N ALA A 93 -11.70 6.32 2.40
CA ALA A 93 -10.26 6.25 2.60
C ALA A 93 -9.57 7.60 2.33
N SER A 94 -9.90 8.25 1.21
CA SER A 94 -9.36 9.58 0.88
C SER A 94 -9.77 10.65 1.88
N ALA A 95 -11.03 10.62 2.36
CA ALA A 95 -11.50 11.50 3.43
C ALA A 95 -10.68 11.30 4.72
N ILE A 96 -10.53 10.07 5.20
CA ILE A 96 -9.76 9.77 6.42
C ILE A 96 -8.33 10.28 6.27
N VAL A 97 -7.66 9.99 5.14
CA VAL A 97 -6.27 10.42 4.91
C VAL A 97 -6.17 11.95 4.86
N PHE A 98 -7.06 12.63 4.12
CA PHE A 98 -7.08 14.09 4.03
C PHE A 98 -7.32 14.73 5.40
N PHE A 99 -8.42 14.40 6.06
CA PHE A 99 -8.78 15.01 7.33
C PHE A 99 -7.75 14.68 8.41
N TYR A 100 -7.28 13.44 8.50
CA TYR A 100 -6.23 13.07 9.47
C TYR A 100 -4.95 13.86 9.27
N PHE A 101 -4.51 14.02 8.02
CA PHE A 101 -3.31 14.80 7.72
C PHE A 101 -3.47 16.30 8.04
N THR A 102 -4.67 16.86 7.84
CA THR A 102 -4.96 18.27 8.15
C THR A 102 -5.09 18.56 9.64
N ILE A 103 -5.58 17.61 10.44
CA ILE A 103 -5.67 17.79 11.89
C ILE A 103 -4.33 17.58 12.60
N LEU A 104 -3.40 16.82 12.01
CA LEU A 104 -2.17 16.40 12.70
C LEU A 104 -1.26 17.61 13.02
N PRO A 105 -1.09 18.02 14.29
CA PRO A 105 -0.25 19.17 14.63
C PRO A 105 1.21 18.95 14.22
N LYS A 106 1.94 20.02 13.87
CA LYS A 106 3.36 19.91 13.47
C LYS A 106 4.22 19.25 14.56
N ARG A 107 3.91 19.51 15.85
CA ARG A 107 4.58 18.87 16.99
C ARG A 107 4.40 17.36 16.98
N THR A 108 3.19 16.88 16.76
CA THR A 108 2.84 15.46 16.75
C THR A 108 3.40 14.78 15.50
N LEU A 109 3.41 15.46 14.36
CA LEU A 109 4.07 14.98 13.15
C LEU A 109 5.57 14.76 13.37
N LYS A 110 6.23 15.69 14.07
CA LYS A 110 7.64 15.57 14.43
C LYS A 110 7.88 14.39 15.37
N ILE A 111 7.04 14.22 16.40
CA ILE A 111 7.10 13.07 17.30
C ILE A 111 6.98 11.76 16.51
N PHE A 112 6.04 11.67 15.57
CA PHE A 112 5.91 10.51 14.69
C PHE A 112 7.19 10.28 13.87
N ALA A 113 7.71 11.32 13.22
CA ALA A 113 8.91 11.21 12.39
C ALA A 113 10.14 10.74 13.19
N ASP A 114 10.37 11.32 14.37
CA ASP A 114 11.49 10.95 15.26
C ASP A 114 11.34 9.49 15.76
N ASN A 115 10.10 9.00 15.89
CA ASN A 115 9.77 7.68 16.41
C ASN A 115 9.32 6.67 15.34
N VAL A 116 9.51 6.96 14.04
CA VAL A 116 9.03 6.12 12.93
C VAL A 116 9.50 4.66 13.02
N HIS A 117 10.69 4.44 13.58
CA HIS A 117 11.26 3.12 13.81
C HIS A 117 10.44 2.24 14.77
N TYR A 118 9.74 2.81 15.76
CA TYR A 118 8.82 2.06 16.61
C TYR A 118 7.57 1.64 15.84
N PHE A 119 7.01 2.53 15.01
CA PHE A 119 5.85 2.22 14.17
C PHE A 119 6.18 1.13 13.14
N LEU A 120 7.32 1.24 12.46
CA LEU A 120 7.80 0.21 11.54
C LEU A 120 8.00 -1.14 12.22
N PHE A 121 8.60 -1.14 13.42
CA PHE A 121 8.82 -2.36 14.20
C PHE A 121 7.52 -3.02 14.64
N LEU A 122 6.60 -2.25 15.21
CA LEU A 122 5.29 -2.77 15.62
C LEU A 122 4.52 -3.30 14.41
N GLY A 123 4.49 -2.56 13.31
CA GLY A 123 3.76 -2.99 12.12
C GLY A 123 4.35 -4.23 11.45
N ALA A 124 5.68 -4.33 11.40
CA ALA A 124 6.36 -5.52 10.89
C ALA A 124 6.05 -6.76 11.75
N ILE A 125 6.09 -6.63 13.07
CA ILE A 125 5.74 -7.72 13.98
C ILE A 125 4.29 -8.14 13.78
N SER A 126 3.35 -7.18 13.78
CA SER A 126 1.93 -7.46 13.61
C SER A 126 1.62 -8.15 12.29
N ILE A 127 2.14 -7.64 11.16
CA ILE A 127 1.88 -8.25 9.85
C ILE A 127 2.53 -9.62 9.71
N GLY A 128 3.74 -9.82 10.26
CA GLY A 128 4.44 -11.09 10.19
C GLY A 128 3.77 -12.18 11.04
N PHE A 129 3.30 -11.86 12.24
CA PHE A 129 2.50 -12.79 13.04
C PHE A 129 1.17 -13.12 12.35
N PHE A 130 0.48 -12.13 11.80
CA PHE A 130 -0.77 -12.34 11.07
C PHE A 130 -0.56 -13.29 9.88
N SER A 131 0.45 -13.03 9.04
CA SER A 131 0.72 -13.87 7.87
C SER A 131 1.18 -15.28 8.26
N TYR A 132 1.98 -15.41 9.31
CA TYR A 132 2.40 -16.72 9.81
C TYR A 132 1.22 -17.52 10.36
N TYR A 133 0.35 -16.88 11.15
CA TYR A 133 -0.83 -17.52 11.70
C TYR A 133 -1.78 -18.00 10.58
N GLN A 134 -2.13 -17.15 9.62
CA GLN A 134 -3.06 -17.55 8.55
C GLN A 134 -2.42 -18.49 7.53
N GLY A 135 -1.17 -18.27 7.17
CA GLY A 135 -0.45 -19.04 6.16
C GLY A 135 0.04 -20.39 6.66
N SER A 136 0.66 -20.43 7.84
CA SER A 136 1.36 -21.62 8.35
C SER A 136 0.59 -22.37 9.43
N VAL A 137 -0.08 -21.68 10.36
CA VAL A 137 -0.84 -22.34 11.43
C VAL A 137 -2.21 -22.82 10.94
N MET A 138 -3.00 -21.91 10.35
CA MET A 138 -4.31 -22.24 9.82
C MET A 138 -4.26 -22.92 8.44
N SER A 139 -3.10 -22.90 7.77
CA SER A 139 -2.89 -23.52 6.46
C SER A 139 -3.90 -23.08 5.39
N LEU A 140 -4.36 -21.82 5.44
CA LEU A 140 -5.40 -21.28 4.56
C LEU A 140 -4.93 -21.01 3.13
N GLY A 141 -3.66 -21.30 2.82
CA GLY A 141 -3.05 -20.96 1.53
C GLY A 141 -3.13 -19.45 1.29
N ARG A 142 -3.97 -19.00 0.36
CA ARG A 142 -4.22 -17.58 0.03
C ARG A 142 -5.63 -17.09 0.38
N HIS A 143 -6.42 -17.90 1.06
CA HIS A 143 -7.79 -17.57 1.48
C HIS A 143 -7.79 -16.89 2.84
N TRP A 144 -7.02 -15.80 2.93
CA TRP A 144 -6.85 -15.05 4.17
C TRP A 144 -7.95 -14.00 4.35
N GLU A 145 -8.15 -13.56 5.59
CA GLU A 145 -9.08 -12.46 5.91
C GLU A 145 -8.72 -11.16 5.17
N MET A 146 -7.42 -10.91 5.01
CA MET A 146 -6.90 -9.83 4.19
C MET A 146 -6.42 -10.38 2.86
N ASN A 147 -6.80 -9.72 1.76
CA ASN A 147 -6.32 -10.08 0.44
C ASN A 147 -4.76 -10.10 0.43
N PRO A 148 -4.11 -11.17 -0.06
CA PRO A 148 -2.67 -11.29 -0.03
C PRO A 148 -1.93 -10.19 -0.80
N ILE A 149 -2.54 -9.56 -1.81
CA ILE A 149 -1.88 -8.51 -2.61
C ILE A 149 -1.70 -7.22 -1.81
N PRO A 150 -2.74 -6.59 -1.23
CA PRO A 150 -2.58 -5.48 -0.29
C PRO A 150 -1.66 -5.81 0.88
N LEU A 151 -1.77 -7.01 1.47
CA LEU A 151 -0.91 -7.43 2.57
C LEU A 151 0.56 -7.46 2.15
N SER A 152 0.89 -8.15 1.04
CA SER A 152 2.25 -8.15 0.49
C SER A 152 2.73 -6.73 0.17
N THR A 153 1.84 -5.85 -0.30
CA THR A 153 2.20 -4.46 -0.60
C THR A 153 2.60 -3.70 0.66
N ILE A 154 1.84 -3.84 1.75
CA ILE A 154 2.20 -3.23 3.04
C ILE A 154 3.50 -3.84 3.59
N ALA A 155 3.65 -5.17 3.51
CA ALA A 155 4.87 -5.85 3.91
C ALA A 155 6.10 -5.32 3.14
N ALA A 156 5.99 -5.13 1.83
CA ALA A 156 7.06 -4.55 1.02
C ALA A 156 7.41 -3.11 1.43
N VAL A 157 6.39 -2.26 1.70
CA VAL A 157 6.63 -0.89 2.18
C VAL A 157 7.32 -0.88 3.53
N LEU A 158 6.89 -1.71 4.48
CA LEU A 158 7.53 -1.85 5.79
C LEU A 158 8.98 -2.32 5.65
N LEU A 159 9.22 -3.35 4.80
CA LEU A 159 10.55 -3.88 4.51
C LEU A 159 11.50 -2.82 3.97
N VAL A 160 11.11 -2.11 2.91
CA VAL A 160 11.95 -1.08 2.27
C VAL A 160 12.18 0.09 3.23
N SER A 161 11.16 0.50 3.98
CA SER A 161 11.27 1.59 4.96
C SER A 161 12.17 1.23 6.12
N SER A 162 12.09 0.00 6.65
CA SER A 162 12.99 -0.50 7.69
C SER A 162 14.44 -0.54 7.20
N LEU A 163 14.66 -0.92 5.94
CA LEU A 163 16.01 -0.90 5.35
C LEU A 163 16.56 0.53 5.20
N ALA A 164 15.72 1.48 4.77
CA ALA A 164 16.11 2.89 4.70
C ALA A 164 16.51 3.45 6.07
N VAL A 165 15.69 3.20 7.10
CA VAL A 165 15.97 3.63 8.47
C VAL A 165 17.18 2.90 9.07
N PHE A 166 17.43 1.64 8.69
CA PHE A 166 18.62 0.89 9.13
C PHE A 166 19.92 1.56 8.66
N PHE A 167 19.98 2.04 7.42
CA PHE A 167 21.18 2.68 6.87
C PHE A 167 21.51 4.02 7.56
N GLU A 168 20.50 4.74 8.03
CA GLU A 168 20.66 6.00 8.77
C GLU A 168 20.76 5.79 10.30
N ALA A 169 20.53 4.58 10.80
CA ALA A 169 20.56 4.31 12.23
C ALA A 169 21.99 4.32 12.80
N GLU A 170 22.19 5.10 13.86
CA GLU A 170 23.45 5.12 14.62
C GLU A 170 23.42 4.13 15.79
N SER A 171 22.29 4.07 16.52
CA SER A 171 22.11 3.21 17.69
C SER A 171 21.97 1.73 17.34
N LYS A 172 22.68 0.87 18.09
CA LYS A 172 22.57 -0.60 18.00
C LYS A 172 21.14 -1.08 18.23
N LYS A 173 20.41 -0.50 19.19
CA LYS A 173 19.00 -0.84 19.46
C LYS A 173 18.13 -0.60 18.23
N LYS A 174 18.26 0.58 17.61
CA LYS A 174 17.50 0.94 16.41
C LYS A 174 17.82 0.00 15.24
N LYS A 175 19.08 -0.37 15.06
CA LYS A 175 19.49 -1.36 14.04
C LYS A 175 18.88 -2.73 14.26
N ILE A 176 18.91 -3.24 15.49
CA ILE A 176 18.31 -4.54 15.83
C ILE A 176 16.81 -4.51 15.52
N MET A 177 16.10 -3.46 15.94
CA MET A 177 14.68 -3.31 15.61
C MET A 177 14.42 -3.33 14.11
N MET A 178 15.23 -2.61 13.31
CA MET A 178 15.03 -2.59 11.85
C MET A 178 15.39 -3.91 11.18
N ILE A 179 16.38 -4.66 11.68
CA ILE A 179 16.67 -6.03 11.23
C ILE A 179 15.49 -6.95 11.54
N THR A 180 14.95 -6.90 12.75
CA THR A 180 13.75 -7.68 13.10
C THR A 180 12.58 -7.31 12.21
N SER A 181 12.36 -6.00 11.98
CA SER A 181 11.28 -5.52 11.11
C SER A 181 11.43 -6.03 9.68
N PHE A 182 12.67 -6.04 9.17
CA PHE A 182 13.01 -6.58 7.86
C PHE A 182 12.66 -8.06 7.76
N ILE A 183 13.02 -8.87 8.76
CA ILE A 183 12.76 -10.33 8.77
C ILE A 183 11.25 -10.61 8.77
N PHE A 184 10.50 -10.02 9.69
CA PHE A 184 9.04 -10.26 9.78
C PHE A 184 8.30 -9.77 8.53
N SER A 185 8.67 -8.60 8.00
CA SER A 185 8.06 -8.08 6.76
C SER A 185 8.41 -8.94 5.55
N SER A 186 9.63 -9.47 5.49
CA SER A 186 10.05 -10.40 4.42
C SER A 186 9.26 -11.71 4.48
N ASN A 187 9.04 -12.25 5.67
CA ASN A 187 8.22 -13.44 5.85
C ASN A 187 6.78 -13.21 5.36
N ALA A 188 6.15 -12.10 5.75
CA ALA A 188 4.81 -11.74 5.28
C ALA A 188 4.74 -11.56 3.76
N LEU A 189 5.75 -10.94 3.15
CA LEU A 189 5.83 -10.75 1.71
C LEU A 189 5.91 -12.09 0.97
N VAL A 190 6.75 -13.01 1.45
CA VAL A 190 6.94 -14.33 0.83
C VAL A 190 5.68 -15.20 0.97
N LEU A 191 5.08 -15.26 2.16
CA LEU A 191 3.85 -16.03 2.38
C LEU A 191 2.66 -15.49 1.57
N GLY A 192 2.63 -14.18 1.26
CA GLY A 192 1.60 -13.60 0.40
C GLY A 192 1.73 -13.97 -1.09
N GLU A 193 2.89 -14.51 -1.51
CA GLU A 193 3.19 -15.03 -2.85
C GLU A 193 2.84 -14.08 -4.02
N SER A 194 2.91 -12.77 -3.78
CA SER A 194 2.59 -11.75 -4.78
C SER A 194 3.83 -11.37 -5.62
N ARG A 195 4.00 -12.04 -6.76
CA ARG A 195 5.15 -11.85 -7.68
C ARG A 195 5.34 -10.40 -8.12
N GLY A 196 4.24 -9.72 -8.49
CA GLY A 196 4.30 -8.32 -8.92
C GLY A 196 4.80 -7.40 -7.81
N VAL A 197 4.43 -7.68 -6.56
CA VAL A 197 4.91 -6.91 -5.40
C VAL A 197 6.37 -7.24 -5.08
N MET A 198 6.79 -8.51 -5.19
CA MET A 198 8.20 -8.89 -5.01
C MET A 198 9.11 -8.21 -6.04
N LEU A 199 8.67 -8.12 -7.31
CA LEU A 199 9.39 -7.38 -8.35
C LEU A 199 9.49 -5.89 -8.03
N ALA A 200 8.37 -5.26 -7.69
CA ALA A 200 8.34 -3.84 -7.31
C ALA A 200 9.21 -3.54 -6.08
N MET A 201 9.18 -4.43 -5.08
CA MET A 201 10.06 -4.37 -3.90
C MET A 201 11.53 -4.47 -4.30
N GLY A 202 11.89 -5.42 -5.18
CA GLY A 202 13.26 -5.58 -5.66
C GLY A 202 13.78 -4.31 -6.34
N VAL A 203 12.97 -3.70 -7.22
CA VAL A 203 13.30 -2.41 -7.84
C VAL A 203 13.47 -1.31 -6.78
N ALA A 204 12.54 -1.21 -5.83
CA ALA A 204 12.61 -0.20 -4.76
C ALA A 204 13.87 -0.35 -3.89
N VAL A 205 14.26 -1.58 -3.57
CA VAL A 205 15.51 -1.87 -2.85
C VAL A 205 16.73 -1.47 -3.68
N VAL A 206 16.78 -1.81 -4.97
CA VAL A 206 17.91 -1.43 -5.85
C VAL A 206 18.05 0.09 -5.88
N LEU A 207 16.95 0.82 -6.08
CA LEU A 207 16.95 2.28 -6.07
C LEU A 207 17.41 2.85 -4.71
N LEU A 208 16.94 2.29 -3.59
CA LEU A 208 17.37 2.68 -2.25
C LEU A 208 18.88 2.44 -2.06
N VAL A 209 19.38 1.27 -2.47
CA VAL A 209 20.81 0.93 -2.36
C VAL A 209 21.66 1.87 -3.22
N CYS A 210 21.26 2.13 -4.46
CA CYS A 210 21.92 3.11 -5.33
C CYS A 210 21.95 4.50 -4.66
N TYR A 211 20.82 4.97 -4.15
CA TYR A 211 20.73 6.24 -3.44
C TYR A 211 21.68 6.31 -2.24
N VAL A 212 21.67 5.30 -1.36
CA VAL A 212 22.54 5.30 -0.18
C VAL A 212 24.03 5.23 -0.56
N LEU A 213 24.38 4.48 -1.62
CA LEU A 213 25.75 4.42 -2.14
C LEU A 213 26.23 5.76 -2.71
N THR A 214 25.34 6.58 -3.27
CA THR A 214 25.70 7.93 -3.74
C THR A 214 25.91 8.93 -2.60
N LYS A 215 25.13 8.82 -1.51
CA LYS A 215 25.17 9.76 -0.38
C LYS A 215 26.27 9.45 0.64
N ASN A 216 26.63 8.18 0.83
CA ASN A 216 27.49 7.77 1.93
C ASN A 216 28.97 7.63 1.51
N ALA A 217 29.86 8.40 2.14
CA ALA A 217 31.29 8.39 1.83
C ALA A 217 31.97 7.05 2.19
N ASN A 218 31.46 6.32 3.19
CA ASN A 218 32.05 5.06 3.62
C ASN A 218 31.53 3.86 2.81
N LYS A 219 32.03 3.76 1.56
CA LYS A 219 31.64 2.74 0.59
C LYS A 219 31.91 1.30 1.08
N ILE A 220 32.91 1.09 1.94
CA ILE A 220 33.27 -0.25 2.46
C ILE A 220 32.19 -0.76 3.43
N ARG A 221 31.74 0.08 4.37
CA ARG A 221 30.64 -0.27 5.30
C ARG A 221 29.35 -0.57 4.53
N MET A 222 29.07 0.19 3.48
CA MET A 222 27.90 -0.03 2.64
C MET A 222 27.96 -1.33 1.86
N ARG A 223 29.12 -1.68 1.28
CA ARG A 223 29.33 -2.98 0.62
C ARG A 223 29.03 -4.12 1.58
N LYS A 224 29.51 -4.07 2.84
CA LYS A 224 29.21 -5.09 3.86
C LYS A 224 27.70 -5.25 4.10
N TYR A 225 26.96 -4.15 4.25
CA TYR A 225 25.51 -4.24 4.47
C TYR A 225 24.76 -4.76 3.25
N ILE A 226 25.16 -4.36 2.05
CA ILE A 226 24.60 -4.88 0.80
C ILE A 226 24.86 -6.39 0.69
N SER A 227 26.06 -6.86 1.01
CA SER A 227 26.37 -8.30 1.02
C SER A 227 25.51 -9.07 2.01
N ILE A 228 25.31 -8.55 3.23
CA ILE A 228 24.41 -9.16 4.24
C ILE A 228 22.97 -9.19 3.72
N PHE A 229 22.52 -8.10 3.08
CA PHE A 229 21.19 -8.04 2.50
C PHE A 229 21.02 -9.08 1.39
N ILE A 230 21.94 -9.16 0.44
CA ILE A 230 21.92 -10.16 -0.64
C ILE A 230 21.90 -11.57 -0.03
N LEU A 231 22.72 -11.84 0.97
CA LEU A 231 22.74 -13.13 1.66
C LEU A 231 21.39 -13.44 2.33
N SER A 232 20.74 -12.44 2.92
CA SER A 232 19.40 -12.61 3.52
C SER A 232 18.33 -12.91 2.48
N ILE A 233 18.38 -12.27 1.30
CA ILE A 233 17.47 -12.57 0.18
C ILE A 233 17.72 -13.98 -0.33
N VAL A 234 18.99 -14.37 -0.53
CA VAL A 234 19.33 -15.73 -0.94
C VAL A 234 18.83 -16.75 0.08
N GLY A 235 19.02 -16.50 1.38
CA GLY A 235 18.47 -17.35 2.44
C GLY A 235 16.94 -17.46 2.41
N LEU A 236 16.23 -16.36 2.14
CA LEU A 236 14.77 -16.39 2.00
C LEU A 236 14.33 -17.19 0.77
N LEU A 237 15.04 -17.04 -0.36
CA LEU A 237 14.75 -17.79 -1.59
C LEU A 237 15.01 -19.28 -1.42
N THR A 238 16.09 -19.67 -0.74
CA THR A 238 16.40 -21.10 -0.49
C THR A 238 15.37 -21.74 0.43
N LEU A 239 14.94 -21.05 1.49
CA LEU A 239 13.88 -21.53 2.39
C LEU A 239 12.54 -21.75 1.68
N ASN A 240 12.31 -21.06 0.56
CA ASN A 240 11.03 -21.10 -0.18
C ASN A 240 11.19 -21.69 -1.59
N ILE A 241 12.28 -22.41 -1.86
CA ILE A 241 12.61 -22.91 -3.19
C ILE A 241 11.52 -23.83 -3.76
N SER A 242 10.88 -24.64 -2.91
CA SER A 242 9.79 -25.54 -3.31
C SER A 242 8.57 -24.78 -3.83
N SER A 243 8.13 -23.72 -3.14
CA SER A 243 7.04 -22.85 -3.60
C SER A 243 7.44 -22.15 -4.91
N ILE A 244 8.66 -21.63 -5.01
CA ILE A 244 9.17 -20.98 -6.22
C ILE A 244 9.13 -21.93 -7.43
N VAL A 245 9.63 -23.15 -7.27
CA VAL A 245 9.62 -24.18 -8.34
C VAL A 245 8.19 -24.57 -8.70
N ALA A 246 7.31 -24.82 -7.73
CA ALA A 246 5.92 -25.14 -7.99
C ALA A 246 5.20 -24.00 -8.75
N ARG A 247 5.51 -22.75 -8.40
CA ARG A 247 4.97 -21.56 -9.08
C ARG A 247 5.54 -21.40 -10.49
N TYR A 248 6.80 -21.73 -10.72
CA TYR A 248 7.41 -21.75 -12.05
C TYR A 248 6.71 -22.78 -12.95
N GLU A 249 6.57 -24.02 -12.48
CA GLU A 249 5.91 -25.08 -13.23
C GLU A 249 4.43 -24.78 -13.52
N ALA A 250 3.71 -24.20 -12.54
CA ALA A 250 2.34 -23.76 -12.77
C ALA A 250 2.24 -22.68 -13.86
N THR A 251 3.21 -21.77 -13.92
CA THR A 251 3.27 -20.71 -14.95
C THR A 251 3.56 -21.30 -16.31
N LYS A 252 4.49 -22.26 -16.40
CA LYS A 252 4.81 -22.96 -17.65
C LYS A 252 3.58 -23.69 -18.21
N LYS A 253 2.84 -24.40 -17.36
CA LYS A 253 1.57 -25.07 -17.73
C LYS A 253 0.51 -24.07 -18.19
N GLU A 254 0.41 -22.94 -17.50
CA GLU A 254 -0.55 -21.89 -17.83
C GLU A 254 -0.24 -21.23 -19.19
N VAL A 255 1.03 -20.97 -19.49
CA VAL A 255 1.47 -20.46 -20.80
C VAL A 255 1.15 -21.47 -21.91
N ALA A 256 1.50 -22.75 -21.72
CA ALA A 256 1.17 -23.79 -22.70
C ALA A 256 -0.34 -23.93 -22.94
N SER A 257 -1.17 -23.74 -21.90
CA SER A 257 -2.63 -23.71 -22.03
C SER A 257 -3.12 -22.50 -22.84
N ILE A 258 -2.48 -21.35 -22.69
CA ILE A 258 -2.81 -20.14 -23.46
C ILE A 258 -2.43 -20.32 -24.93
N GLU A 259 -1.25 -20.87 -25.20
CA GLU A 259 -0.77 -21.17 -26.56
C GLU A 259 -1.67 -22.18 -27.29
N SER A 260 -2.28 -23.13 -26.58
CA SER A 260 -3.28 -24.04 -27.13
C SER A 260 -4.69 -23.46 -27.26
N GLY A 261 -4.86 -22.15 -27.01
CA GLY A 261 -6.12 -21.42 -27.15
C GLY A 261 -7.02 -21.40 -25.92
N ASN A 262 -6.63 -22.07 -24.83
CA ASN A 262 -7.41 -22.05 -23.59
C ASN A 262 -7.00 -20.89 -22.67
N LEU A 263 -7.77 -19.81 -22.73
CA LEU A 263 -7.59 -18.60 -21.91
C LEU A 263 -8.28 -18.67 -20.54
N ASN A 264 -8.86 -19.81 -20.13
CA ASN A 264 -9.51 -19.96 -18.82
C ASN A 264 -8.51 -20.24 -17.70
N THR A 265 -7.47 -19.40 -17.64
CA THR A 265 -6.38 -19.45 -16.67
C THR A 265 -6.22 -18.06 -16.03
N SER A 266 -5.42 -17.92 -14.97
CA SER A 266 -5.20 -16.64 -14.30
C SER A 266 -4.63 -15.58 -15.25
N ILE A 267 -3.62 -15.92 -16.04
CA ILE A 267 -3.01 -15.06 -17.06
C ILE A 267 -3.98 -14.88 -18.22
N GLY A 268 -4.65 -15.95 -18.68
CA GLY A 268 -5.61 -15.87 -19.77
C GLY A 268 -6.80 -14.95 -19.46
N PHE A 269 -7.33 -14.97 -18.23
CA PHE A 269 -8.36 -14.03 -17.79
C PHE A 269 -7.85 -12.59 -17.76
N ARG A 270 -6.61 -12.34 -17.33
CA ARG A 270 -6.03 -10.98 -17.38
C ARG A 270 -5.91 -10.47 -18.81
N LEU A 271 -5.41 -11.29 -19.73
CA LEU A 271 -5.29 -10.91 -21.15
C LEU A 271 -6.66 -10.57 -21.75
N GLN A 272 -7.67 -11.40 -21.49
CA GLN A 272 -9.05 -11.14 -21.92
C GLN A 272 -9.59 -9.83 -21.33
N LEU A 273 -9.43 -9.64 -20.01
CA LEU A 273 -9.88 -8.43 -19.34
C LEU A 273 -9.15 -7.19 -19.85
N TRP A 274 -7.86 -7.27 -20.16
CA TRP A 274 -7.10 -6.15 -20.70
C TRP A 274 -7.53 -5.83 -22.13
N HIS A 275 -7.86 -6.85 -22.92
CA HIS A 275 -8.44 -6.67 -24.25
C HIS A 275 -9.81 -5.98 -24.16
N ALA A 276 -10.72 -6.50 -23.34
CA ALA A 276 -12.01 -5.85 -23.09
C ALA A 276 -11.84 -4.42 -22.58
N GLY A 277 -10.92 -4.21 -21.63
CA GLY A 277 -10.61 -2.89 -21.11
C GLY A 277 -10.13 -1.93 -22.20
N ALA A 278 -9.27 -2.39 -23.13
CA ALA A 278 -8.82 -1.58 -24.25
C ALA A 278 -9.97 -1.19 -25.18
N GLU A 279 -10.88 -2.12 -25.50
CA GLU A 279 -12.05 -1.82 -26.34
C GLU A 279 -13.00 -0.82 -25.66
N LEU A 280 -13.28 -1.00 -24.37
CA LEU A 280 -14.11 -0.06 -23.60
C LEU A 280 -13.44 1.33 -23.47
N ILE A 281 -12.12 1.38 -23.30
CA ILE A 281 -11.40 2.65 -23.23
C ILE A 281 -11.49 3.41 -24.56
N LYS A 282 -11.43 2.72 -25.70
CA LYS A 282 -11.57 3.36 -27.02
C LYS A 282 -12.94 4.00 -27.20
N ASP A 283 -14.00 3.34 -26.74
CA ASP A 283 -15.37 3.83 -26.88
C ASP A 283 -15.66 5.03 -25.97
N LYS A 284 -15.25 4.97 -24.69
CA LYS A 284 -15.55 6.04 -23.71
C LYS A 284 -14.33 6.50 -22.89
N PRO A 285 -13.31 7.13 -23.53
CA PRO A 285 -12.02 7.41 -22.88
C PRO A 285 -12.07 8.52 -21.83
N ILE A 286 -12.98 9.49 -21.96
CA ILE A 286 -12.97 10.71 -21.12
C ILE A 286 -13.62 10.48 -19.75
N LEU A 287 -14.87 10.00 -19.75
CA LEU A 287 -15.65 9.80 -18.52
C LEU A 287 -15.62 8.36 -18.02
N GLY A 288 -15.33 7.39 -18.89
CA GLY A 288 -15.51 5.98 -18.59
C GLY A 288 -16.99 5.58 -18.47
N TYR A 289 -17.21 4.31 -18.16
CA TYR A 289 -18.54 3.70 -18.06
C TYR A 289 -19.12 3.70 -16.64
N GLY A 290 -18.34 4.05 -15.62
CA GLY A 290 -18.76 3.88 -14.24
C GLY A 290 -19.21 2.45 -13.95
N GLU A 291 -20.33 2.28 -13.25
CA GLU A 291 -20.92 0.97 -12.93
C GLU A 291 -21.44 0.20 -14.16
N SER A 292 -21.79 0.88 -15.26
CA SER A 292 -22.28 0.21 -16.48
C SER A 292 -21.20 -0.59 -17.19
N HIS A 293 -19.93 -0.47 -16.76
CA HIS A 293 -18.83 -1.29 -17.27
C HIS A 293 -19.06 -2.80 -17.12
N LYS A 294 -19.93 -3.22 -16.19
CA LYS A 294 -20.30 -4.63 -15.99
C LYS A 294 -21.13 -5.14 -17.16
N GLU A 295 -22.17 -4.39 -17.52
CA GLU A 295 -23.05 -4.68 -18.65
C GLU A 295 -22.27 -4.69 -19.96
N GLU A 296 -21.36 -3.73 -20.14
CA GLU A 296 -20.52 -3.67 -21.34
C GLU A 296 -19.54 -4.83 -21.45
N LYS A 297 -18.97 -5.31 -20.34
CA LYS A 297 -18.19 -6.56 -20.36
C LYS A 297 -19.05 -7.78 -20.72
N GLU A 298 -20.28 -7.83 -20.24
CA GLU A 298 -21.21 -8.90 -20.61
C GLU A 298 -21.58 -8.83 -22.11
N ARG A 299 -21.75 -7.63 -22.67
CA ARG A 299 -21.92 -7.41 -24.11
C ARG A 299 -20.73 -7.94 -24.89
N LEU A 300 -19.51 -7.55 -24.52
CA LEU A 300 -18.28 -8.05 -25.15
C LEU A 300 -18.13 -9.57 -25.04
N ALA A 301 -18.62 -10.17 -23.95
CA ALA A 301 -18.63 -11.63 -23.81
C ALA A 301 -19.66 -12.32 -24.71
N LYS A 302 -20.81 -11.70 -24.96
CA LYS A 302 -21.83 -12.19 -25.91
C LYS A 302 -21.34 -12.09 -27.35
N GLU A 303 -20.57 -11.05 -27.66
CA GLU A 303 -19.96 -10.82 -28.98
C GLU A 303 -18.70 -11.68 -29.22
N GLY A 304 -18.24 -12.42 -28.21
CA GLY A 304 -17.11 -13.36 -28.34
C GLY A 304 -15.72 -12.73 -28.17
N TYR A 305 -15.62 -11.44 -27.82
CA TYR A 305 -14.34 -10.79 -27.53
C TYR A 305 -13.65 -11.36 -26.28
N ILE A 306 -14.43 -11.80 -25.29
CA ILE A 306 -13.94 -12.45 -24.07
C ILE A 306 -14.85 -13.60 -23.65
N SER A 307 -14.35 -14.49 -22.79
CA SER A 307 -15.17 -15.56 -22.22
C SER A 307 -16.20 -15.04 -21.20
N LYS A 308 -17.31 -15.76 -21.04
CA LYS A 308 -18.31 -15.48 -20.00
C LYS A 308 -17.71 -15.51 -18.59
N GLN A 309 -16.73 -16.38 -18.38
CA GLN A 309 -16.00 -16.48 -17.11
C GLN A 309 -15.16 -15.22 -16.85
N ALA A 310 -14.51 -14.67 -17.88
CA ALA A 310 -13.76 -13.42 -17.77
C ALA A 310 -14.67 -12.25 -17.37
N ALA A 311 -15.85 -12.14 -18.00
CA ALA A 311 -16.81 -11.06 -17.73
C ALA A 311 -17.31 -11.01 -16.27
N LYS A 312 -17.38 -12.16 -15.59
CA LYS A 312 -17.80 -12.26 -14.17
C LYS A 312 -16.84 -11.58 -13.19
N HIS A 313 -15.59 -11.30 -13.56
CA HIS A 313 -14.67 -10.59 -12.68
C HIS A 313 -15.13 -9.14 -12.46
N SER A 314 -15.17 -8.68 -11.21
CA SER A 314 -15.54 -7.29 -10.88
C SER A 314 -14.48 -6.25 -11.29
N HIS A 315 -13.24 -6.67 -11.48
CA HIS A 315 -12.09 -5.82 -11.80
C HIS A 315 -11.32 -6.32 -13.00
N TYR A 316 -10.57 -5.43 -13.64
CA TYR A 316 -9.73 -5.74 -14.80
C TYR A 316 -8.34 -6.28 -14.42
N HIS A 317 -8.09 -6.55 -13.13
CA HIS A 317 -6.80 -7.00 -12.57
C HIS A 317 -5.59 -6.13 -12.96
N ASN A 318 -5.85 -4.88 -13.34
CA ASN A 318 -4.87 -3.84 -13.62
C ASN A 318 -5.50 -2.51 -13.22
N GLN A 319 -4.92 -1.84 -12.22
CA GLN A 319 -5.51 -0.63 -11.64
C GLN A 319 -5.62 0.52 -12.66
N TYR A 320 -4.70 0.62 -13.62
CA TYR A 320 -4.73 1.66 -14.65
C TYR A 320 -5.89 1.43 -15.63
N ILE A 321 -6.04 0.20 -16.12
CA ILE A 321 -7.15 -0.19 -17.00
C ILE A 321 -8.48 -0.08 -16.26
N ASP A 322 -8.56 -0.59 -15.03
CA ASP A 322 -9.78 -0.53 -14.22
C ASP A 322 -10.25 0.92 -14.01
N SER A 323 -9.30 1.82 -13.75
CA SER A 323 -9.61 3.23 -13.52
C SER A 323 -9.96 3.98 -14.81
N MET A 324 -9.28 3.70 -15.91
CA MET A 324 -9.63 4.24 -17.23
C MET A 324 -11.01 3.76 -17.69
N VAL A 325 -11.32 2.47 -17.57
CA VAL A 325 -12.62 1.94 -18.01
C VAL A 325 -13.75 2.52 -17.18
N LYS A 326 -13.58 2.60 -15.86
CA LYS A 326 -14.64 3.10 -14.98
C LYS A 326 -14.76 4.62 -14.97
N ASN A 327 -13.66 5.35 -15.13
CA ASN A 327 -13.62 6.80 -14.85
C ASN A 327 -12.86 7.64 -15.87
N GLY A 328 -12.48 7.01 -16.99
CA GLY A 328 -11.72 7.64 -18.05
C GLY A 328 -10.41 8.24 -17.59
N VAL A 329 -9.95 9.22 -18.36
CA VAL A 329 -8.69 9.94 -18.13
C VAL A 329 -8.62 10.55 -16.73
N GLY A 330 -9.75 11.03 -16.18
CA GLY A 330 -9.79 11.61 -14.84
C GLY A 330 -9.42 10.61 -13.74
N GLY A 331 -9.89 9.36 -13.85
CA GLY A 331 -9.54 8.29 -12.92
C GLY A 331 -8.06 7.92 -12.98
N LEU A 332 -7.51 7.77 -14.19
CA LEU A 332 -6.09 7.51 -14.39
C LEU A 332 -5.23 8.65 -13.84
N PHE A 333 -5.58 9.90 -14.17
CA PHE A 333 -4.89 11.08 -13.70
C PHE A 333 -4.85 11.14 -12.17
N SER A 334 -5.94 10.78 -11.48
CA SER A 334 -5.99 10.76 -10.02
C SER A 334 -5.00 9.78 -9.40
N ILE A 335 -4.82 8.60 -10.01
CA ILE A 335 -3.83 7.61 -9.55
C ILE A 335 -2.41 8.11 -9.82
N LEU A 336 -2.16 8.65 -11.02
CA LEU A 336 -0.85 9.18 -11.37
C LEU A 336 -0.46 10.35 -10.45
N LEU A 337 -1.41 11.21 -10.12
CA LEU A 337 -1.21 12.33 -9.19
C LEU A 337 -0.79 11.83 -7.80
N LEU A 338 -1.44 10.79 -7.28
CA LEU A 338 -1.07 10.20 -5.99
C LEU A 338 0.33 9.57 -5.99
N ILE A 339 0.74 8.96 -7.10
CA ILE A 339 2.04 8.28 -7.21
C ILE A 339 3.18 9.29 -7.42
N PHE A 340 3.02 10.20 -8.38
CA PHE A 340 4.12 11.03 -8.86
C PHE A 340 4.22 12.39 -8.17
N LEU A 341 3.12 12.97 -7.67
CA LEU A 341 3.18 14.29 -7.05
C LEU A 341 4.03 14.34 -5.77
N PRO A 342 4.03 13.31 -4.88
CA PRO A 342 4.97 13.26 -3.75
C PRO A 342 6.43 13.35 -4.18
N LEU A 343 6.80 12.74 -5.31
CA LEU A 343 8.17 12.76 -5.83
C LEU A 343 8.62 14.18 -6.18
N LEU A 344 7.72 15.01 -6.72
CA LEU A 344 8.00 16.41 -7.04
C LEU A 344 8.25 17.28 -5.80
N PHE A 345 7.70 16.91 -4.64
CA PHE A 345 7.95 17.60 -3.37
C PHE A 345 9.23 17.15 -2.68
N VAL A 346 9.65 15.90 -2.88
CA VAL A 346 10.88 15.36 -2.31
C VAL A 346 12.11 15.76 -3.12
N TRP A 347 12.00 15.83 -4.46
CA TRP A 347 13.11 16.18 -5.35
C TRP A 347 13.58 17.64 -5.23
N LYS A 348 12.74 18.55 -4.73
CA LYS A 348 13.07 19.99 -4.58
C LYS A 348 13.87 20.32 -3.31
N LYS A 349 14.60 19.35 -2.75
CA LYS A 349 15.62 19.53 -1.71
C LYS A 349 16.88 18.82 -2.15
#